data_AF-A0ABD1I3X5-F1
#
_entry.id   AF-A0ABD1I3X5-F1
#
_cell.length_a   1.000
_cell.length_b   1.000
_cell.length_c   1.000
_cell.angle_alpha   90.00
_cell.angle_beta   90.00
_cell.angle_gamma   90.00
#
_symmetry.space_group_name_H-M   'P 1'
#
loop_
_entity.id
_entity.type
_entity.pdbx_description
1 polymer ?
#
loop_
_entity_poly.entity_id
_entity_poly.type
_entity_poly.pdbx_seq_one_letter_code
_entity_poly.pdbx_strand_id
1 'polypeptide(L)'
;MAKLVQTLLPILSSIALLLAAANTACSQMTSFTYDFSGEHPKDLTYQGDARFQSETTYLRLTDAEASKVGRVLYPTPFQFWQASGQVDFETTINFIITPKEDRLPADGIAFFIAPDGSTIPAGSTGANLGVFDSSGSYPSVFAVEFDPHANNPWDPSFRHVGIDIGSRTSSNTTEVGGAITGQQVSAQINYAGATKMITVRVTAGNKTFDVSYEKDLSSFLPQKVQVGLSASTGDDFASHDIVSWYFSATMVNRK
;
A
#
# COMPACT_ATOMS: atom_id res chain seq x y z
N MET A 1 -16.05 -24.65 60.18
CA MET A 1 -15.37 -24.83 58.87
C MET A 1 -16.32 -24.76 57.67
N ALA A 2 -17.61 -25.09 57.76
CA ALA A 2 -18.51 -25.10 56.60
C ALA A 2 -18.91 -23.71 56.01
N LYS A 3 -18.93 -22.64 56.82
CA LYS A 3 -19.34 -21.30 56.35
C LYS A 3 -18.27 -20.54 55.53
N LEU A 4 -16.99 -20.92 55.64
CA LEU A 4 -15.91 -20.23 54.92
C LEU A 4 -15.86 -20.64 53.43
N VAL A 5 -16.30 -21.87 53.12
CA VAL A 5 -16.28 -22.43 51.76
C VAL A 5 -17.37 -21.82 50.88
N GLN A 6 -18.53 -21.44 51.43
CA GLN A 6 -19.64 -20.88 50.66
C GLN A 6 -19.41 -19.43 50.17
N THR A 7 -18.52 -18.66 50.78
CA THR A 7 -18.19 -17.29 50.33
C THR A 7 -17.07 -17.24 49.30
N LEU A 8 -16.27 -18.31 49.15
CA LEU A 8 -15.15 -18.38 48.20
C LEU A 8 -15.60 -18.73 46.77
N LEU A 9 -16.64 -19.55 46.61
CA LEU A 9 -17.18 -19.94 45.29
C LEU A 9 -17.63 -18.77 44.39
N PRO A 10 -18.40 -17.76 44.87
CA PRO A 10 -18.80 -16.65 44.01
C PRO A 10 -17.62 -15.73 43.65
N ILE A 11 -16.59 -15.63 44.49
CA ILE A 11 -15.39 -14.83 44.22
C ILE A 11 -14.51 -15.50 43.16
N LEU A 12 -14.30 -16.82 43.25
CA LEU A 12 -13.60 -17.61 42.23
C LEU A 12 -14.32 -17.59 40.87
N SER A 13 -15.65 -17.62 40.87
CA SER A 13 -16.46 -17.48 39.66
C SER A 13 -16.36 -16.07 39.05
N SER A 14 -16.31 -15.02 39.89
CA SER A 14 -16.15 -13.63 39.44
C SER A 14 -14.75 -13.38 38.86
N ILE A 15 -13.71 -13.97 39.45
CA ILE A 15 -12.32 -13.90 38.97
C ILE A 15 -12.17 -14.70 37.67
N ALA A 16 -12.80 -15.87 37.54
CA ALA A 16 -12.82 -16.62 36.28
C ALA A 16 -13.56 -15.86 35.16
N LEU A 17 -14.62 -15.11 35.48
CA LEU A 17 -15.34 -14.26 34.52
C LEU A 17 -14.53 -13.00 34.14
N LEU A 18 -13.75 -12.44 35.06
CA LEU A 18 -12.81 -11.33 34.79
C LEU A 18 -11.57 -11.78 34.00
N LEU A 19 -11.05 -12.99 34.23
CA LEU A 19 -10.01 -13.60 33.41
C LEU A 19 -10.51 -14.10 32.04
N ALA A 20 -11.80 -14.46 31.92
CA ALA A 20 -12.45 -14.73 30.64
C ALA A 20 -12.85 -13.44 29.90
N ALA A 21 -13.06 -12.31 30.60
CA ALA A 21 -13.22 -10.99 29.99
C ALA A 21 -11.87 -10.37 29.57
N ALA A 22 -10.76 -10.87 30.14
CA ALA A 22 -9.42 -10.73 29.59
C ALA A 22 -9.15 -11.73 28.45
N ASN A 23 -10.21 -12.28 27.83
CA ASN A 23 -10.14 -12.82 26.48
C ASN A 23 -9.40 -11.78 25.65
N THR A 24 -8.19 -12.15 25.26
CA THR A 24 -7.45 -11.60 24.15
C THR A 24 -8.44 -11.19 23.07
N ALA A 25 -8.76 -9.89 23.03
CA ALA A 25 -9.28 -9.30 21.82
C ALA A 25 -8.16 -9.53 20.81
N CYS A 26 -8.25 -10.64 20.07
CA CYS A 26 -7.35 -10.91 18.98
C CYS A 26 -7.64 -9.77 18.01
N SER A 27 -6.78 -8.74 18.06
CA SER A 27 -6.80 -7.67 17.09
C SER A 27 -6.73 -8.35 15.73
N GLN A 28 -7.72 -8.11 14.88
CA GLN A 28 -7.68 -8.59 13.50
C GLN A 28 -6.35 -8.16 12.88
N MET A 29 -5.57 -9.14 12.45
CA MET A 29 -4.27 -8.95 11.84
C MET A 29 -4.31 -9.53 10.42
N THR A 30 -3.85 -8.74 9.46
CA THR A 30 -3.60 -9.16 8.09
C THR A 30 -2.13 -8.92 7.81
N SER A 31 -1.37 -9.98 7.54
CA SER A 31 0.03 -9.83 7.14
C SER A 31 0.43 -10.87 6.11
N PHE A 32 1.33 -10.49 5.22
CA PHE A 32 1.95 -11.35 4.22
C PHE A 32 3.32 -10.81 3.83
N THR A 33 4.14 -11.70 3.29
CA THR A 33 5.39 -11.36 2.61
C THR A 33 5.45 -12.14 1.31
N TYR A 34 5.62 -11.44 0.20
CA TYR A 34 5.96 -12.03 -1.08
C TYR A 34 7.40 -11.69 -1.42
N ASP A 35 8.24 -12.71 -1.51
CA ASP A 35 9.56 -12.64 -2.11
C ASP A 35 9.50 -13.29 -3.48
N PHE A 36 9.58 -12.47 -4.53
CA PHE A 36 9.40 -12.90 -5.91
C PHE A 36 10.63 -13.63 -6.47
N SER A 37 11.73 -13.70 -5.71
CA SER A 37 12.86 -14.59 -5.99
C SER A 37 12.65 -16.02 -5.47
N GLY A 38 11.64 -16.22 -4.63
CA GLY A 38 11.31 -17.50 -3.99
C GLY A 38 10.18 -18.27 -4.67
N GLU A 39 9.29 -18.85 -3.87
CA GLU A 39 8.12 -19.58 -4.39
C GLU A 39 7.11 -18.64 -5.03
N HIS A 40 6.64 -19.00 -6.22
CA HIS A 40 5.72 -18.16 -6.97
C HIS A 40 4.37 -18.05 -6.26
N PRO A 41 3.89 -16.84 -5.95
CA PRO A 41 2.61 -16.67 -5.28
C PRO A 41 1.47 -17.07 -6.20
N LYS A 42 0.63 -17.98 -5.70
CA LYS A 42 -0.51 -18.55 -6.43
C LYS A 42 -1.83 -17.85 -6.11
N ASP A 43 -1.80 -16.93 -5.15
CA ASP A 43 -2.97 -16.32 -4.53
C ASP A 43 -3.13 -14.84 -4.90
N LEU A 44 -2.13 -14.20 -5.53
CA LEU A 44 -2.24 -12.81 -5.98
C LEU A 44 -3.31 -12.63 -7.07
N THR A 45 -4.05 -11.53 -6.97
CA THR A 45 -5.02 -11.11 -8.00
C THR A 45 -4.35 -10.17 -8.99
N TYR A 46 -4.15 -10.64 -10.23
CA TYR A 46 -3.56 -9.86 -11.30
C TYR A 46 -4.64 -9.14 -12.11
N GLN A 47 -4.36 -7.89 -12.50
CA GLN A 47 -5.21 -7.08 -13.37
C GLN A 47 -4.34 -6.38 -14.42
N GLY A 48 -4.91 -6.18 -15.62
CA GLY A 48 -4.21 -5.51 -16.71
C GLY A 48 -2.99 -6.29 -17.19
N ASP A 49 -1.89 -5.57 -17.42
CA ASP A 49 -0.63 -6.11 -17.95
C ASP A 49 0.25 -6.81 -16.89
N ALA A 50 -0.16 -6.77 -15.61
CA ALA A 50 0.63 -7.33 -14.52
C ALA A 50 0.75 -8.85 -14.64
N ARG A 51 1.96 -9.38 -14.46
CA ARG A 51 2.26 -10.80 -14.58
C ARG A 51 3.51 -11.19 -13.81
N PHE A 52 3.53 -12.45 -13.41
CA PHE A 52 4.71 -13.09 -12.87
C PHE A 52 5.23 -14.11 -13.89
N GLN A 53 6.46 -13.94 -14.40
CA GLN A 53 7.04 -14.86 -15.38
C GLN A 53 7.80 -15.96 -14.63
N SER A 54 7.60 -17.22 -15.02
CA SER A 54 8.02 -18.40 -14.25
C SER A 54 9.53 -18.62 -14.09
N GLU A 55 10.38 -17.70 -14.57
CA GLU A 55 11.84 -17.76 -14.48
C GLU A 55 12.45 -16.41 -14.07
N THR A 56 11.62 -15.47 -13.60
CA THR A 56 12.05 -14.15 -13.14
C THR A 56 12.00 -14.06 -11.64
N THR A 57 12.90 -13.27 -11.05
CA THR A 57 12.93 -13.01 -9.60
C THR A 57 12.10 -11.79 -9.21
N TYR A 58 11.14 -11.40 -10.05
CA TYR A 58 10.32 -10.22 -9.89
C TYR A 58 8.93 -10.42 -10.49
N LEU A 59 7.94 -9.71 -9.94
CA LEU A 59 6.63 -9.53 -10.55
C LEU A 59 6.67 -8.28 -11.43
N ARG A 60 6.29 -8.39 -12.69
CA ARG A 60 6.20 -7.25 -13.58
C ARG A 60 4.80 -6.64 -13.54
N LEU A 61 4.70 -5.36 -13.23
CA LEU A 61 3.44 -4.61 -13.32
C LEU A 61 3.20 -4.13 -14.76
N THR A 62 4.22 -3.57 -15.42
CA THR A 62 4.13 -3.17 -16.83
C THR A 62 5.47 -3.37 -17.55
N ASP A 63 5.40 -3.65 -18.86
CA ASP A 63 6.56 -3.61 -19.74
C ASP A 63 6.94 -2.17 -20.10
N ALA A 64 8.17 -2.00 -20.57
CA ALA A 64 8.64 -0.76 -21.17
C ALA A 64 8.06 -0.56 -22.58
N GLU A 65 6.75 -0.39 -22.63
CA GLU A 65 5.93 -0.13 -23.81
C GLU A 65 4.91 0.97 -23.49
N ALA A 66 4.42 1.67 -24.51
CA ALA A 66 3.44 2.74 -24.32
C ALA A 66 2.07 2.22 -23.87
N SER A 67 1.35 3.04 -23.10
CA SER A 67 -0.06 2.82 -22.74
C SER A 67 -0.37 1.48 -22.06
N LYS A 68 0.50 1.05 -21.14
CA LYS A 68 0.31 -0.13 -20.29
C LYS A 68 -0.26 0.26 -18.93
N VAL A 69 -0.96 -0.68 -18.31
CA VAL A 69 -1.43 -0.55 -16.93
C VAL A 69 -1.54 -1.94 -16.32
N GLY A 70 -0.94 -2.14 -15.15
CA GLY A 70 -1.01 -3.40 -14.46
C GLY A 70 -1.10 -3.22 -12.96
N ARG A 71 -1.94 -4.06 -12.33
CA ARG A 71 -2.08 -4.10 -10.87
C ARG A 71 -1.95 -5.51 -10.35
N VAL A 72 -1.41 -5.61 -9.15
CA VAL A 72 -1.49 -6.81 -8.35
C VAL A 72 -2.10 -6.48 -7.00
N LEU A 73 -3.06 -7.29 -6.55
CA LEU A 73 -3.75 -7.10 -5.27
C LEU A 73 -3.56 -8.34 -4.39
N TYR A 74 -3.45 -8.10 -3.08
CA TYR A 74 -3.61 -9.16 -2.11
C TYR A 74 -5.06 -9.68 -2.17
N PRO A 75 -5.30 -11.00 -2.32
CA PRO A 75 -6.62 -11.53 -2.65
C PRO A 75 -7.67 -11.32 -1.56
N THR A 76 -7.24 -11.28 -0.30
CA THR A 76 -8.16 -11.27 0.84
C THR A 76 -8.37 -9.83 1.32
N PRO A 77 -9.58 -9.26 1.15
CA PRO A 77 -9.89 -7.95 1.72
C PRO A 77 -9.87 -8.02 3.26
N PHE A 78 -9.57 -6.89 3.90
CA PHE A 78 -9.54 -6.78 5.36
C PHE A 78 -10.31 -5.56 5.84
N GLN A 79 -10.62 -5.55 7.14
CA GLN A 79 -11.30 -4.44 7.78
C GLN A 79 -10.27 -3.35 8.10
N PHE A 80 -10.39 -2.16 7.50
CA PHE A 80 -9.53 -1.01 7.81
C PHE A 80 -9.95 -0.32 9.10
N TRP A 81 -11.26 -0.20 9.34
CA TRP A 81 -11.78 0.45 10.54
C TRP A 81 -13.15 -0.08 10.94
N GLN A 82 -13.47 0.05 12.22
CA GLN A 82 -14.76 -0.27 12.80
C GLN A 82 -15.10 0.74 13.90
N ALA A 83 -16.31 0.66 14.48
CA ALA A 83 -16.73 1.62 15.50
C ALA A 83 -15.75 1.73 16.69
N SER A 84 -15.12 0.61 17.06
CA SER A 84 -14.19 0.55 18.19
C SER A 84 -12.74 0.86 17.84
N GLY A 85 -12.35 1.04 16.58
CA GLY A 85 -10.93 1.01 16.22
C GLY A 85 -10.62 1.21 14.74
N GLN A 86 -9.34 1.34 14.44
CA GLN A 86 -8.84 1.36 13.06
C GLN A 86 -7.47 0.70 13.00
N VAL A 87 -7.04 0.34 11.80
CA VAL A 87 -5.75 -0.30 11.62
C VAL A 87 -4.59 0.69 11.75
N ASP A 88 -3.52 0.21 12.38
CA ASP A 88 -2.17 0.64 12.07
C ASP A 88 -1.65 -0.29 10.97
N PHE A 89 -0.94 0.25 9.98
CA PHE A 89 -0.33 -0.59 8.95
C PHE A 89 1.10 -0.19 8.64
N GLU A 90 1.87 -1.16 8.18
CA GLU A 90 3.18 -0.98 7.60
C GLU A 90 3.30 -1.83 6.33
N THR A 91 4.04 -1.32 5.35
CA THR A 91 4.40 -2.07 4.15
C THR A 91 5.80 -1.73 3.72
N THR A 92 6.52 -2.73 3.22
CA THR A 92 7.82 -2.53 2.58
C THR A 92 7.77 -3.10 1.18
N ILE A 93 8.14 -2.29 0.19
CA ILE A 93 8.15 -2.68 -1.22
C ILE A 93 9.56 -2.47 -1.74
N ASN A 94 10.11 -3.52 -2.35
CA ASN A 94 11.36 -3.42 -3.10
C ASN A 94 11.04 -3.51 -4.59
N PHE A 95 11.47 -2.54 -5.37
CA PHE A 95 11.14 -2.45 -6.79
C PHE A 95 12.30 -1.92 -7.62
N ILE A 96 12.21 -2.10 -8.93
CA ILE A 96 13.14 -1.59 -9.94
C ILE A 96 12.31 -0.94 -11.06
N ILE A 97 12.65 0.31 -11.40
CA ILE A 97 12.11 1.02 -12.57
C ILE A 97 13.20 1.05 -13.63
N THR A 98 12.99 0.39 -14.77
CA THR A 98 13.99 0.31 -15.86
C THR A 98 13.48 1.04 -17.10
N PRO A 99 13.97 2.26 -17.39
CA PRO A 99 13.61 2.98 -18.61
C PRO A 99 14.02 2.18 -19.85
N LYS A 100 13.26 2.30 -20.95
CA LYS A 100 13.76 1.86 -22.25
C LYS A 100 14.85 2.80 -22.73
N GLU A 101 15.80 2.27 -23.49
CA GLU A 101 16.79 3.08 -24.22
C GLU A 101 16.08 4.20 -25.02
N ASP A 102 16.67 5.39 -25.01
CA ASP A 102 16.14 6.62 -25.63
C ASP A 102 14.79 7.12 -25.12
N ARG A 103 14.32 6.65 -23.95
CA ARG A 103 13.10 7.15 -23.29
C ARG A 103 13.37 7.71 -21.90
N LEU A 104 12.57 8.69 -21.52
CA LEU A 104 12.52 9.10 -20.12
C LEU A 104 11.76 8.02 -19.31
N PRO A 105 12.12 7.79 -18.04
CA PRO A 105 11.33 6.92 -17.18
C PRO A 105 9.94 7.52 -16.98
N ALA A 106 8.91 6.69 -17.12
CA ALA A 106 7.52 7.03 -16.84
C ALA A 106 6.66 5.74 -16.74
N ASP A 107 5.45 5.78 -16.17
CA ASP A 107 4.91 6.92 -15.40
C ASP A 107 5.09 6.69 -13.89
N GLY A 108 5.27 5.44 -13.45
CA GLY A 108 5.63 5.16 -12.05
C GLY A 108 4.92 3.95 -11.47
N ILE A 109 5.12 3.79 -10.16
CA ILE A 109 4.51 2.73 -9.34
C ILE A 109 3.68 3.40 -8.25
N ALA A 110 2.57 2.79 -7.87
CA ALA A 110 1.77 3.18 -6.72
C ALA A 110 1.51 1.99 -5.80
N PHE A 111 1.77 2.15 -4.50
CA PHE A 111 1.08 1.37 -3.47
C PHE A 111 -0.30 1.97 -3.26
N PHE A 112 -1.35 1.16 -3.21
CA PHE A 112 -2.69 1.68 -2.99
C PHE A 112 -3.54 0.85 -2.03
N ILE A 113 -4.48 1.55 -1.38
CA ILE A 113 -5.59 0.95 -0.62
C ILE A 113 -6.88 1.44 -1.26
N ALA A 114 -7.74 0.49 -1.63
CA ALA A 114 -8.98 0.76 -2.36
C ALA A 114 -10.16 -0.05 -1.77
N PRO A 115 -11.41 0.28 -2.13
CA PRO A 115 -12.56 -0.54 -1.76
C PRO A 115 -12.43 -1.98 -2.25
N ASP A 116 -13.02 -2.92 -1.51
CA ASP A 116 -13.15 -4.32 -1.90
C ASP A 116 -13.79 -4.44 -3.31
N GLY A 117 -13.17 -5.22 -4.18
CA GLY A 117 -13.60 -5.40 -5.57
C GLY A 117 -13.13 -4.30 -6.53
N SER A 118 -12.15 -3.48 -6.14
CA SER A 118 -11.58 -2.45 -7.02
C SER A 118 -11.03 -3.06 -8.32
N THR A 119 -11.32 -2.39 -9.44
CA THR A 119 -10.80 -2.69 -10.79
C THR A 119 -10.04 -1.50 -11.34
N ILE A 120 -9.28 -1.71 -12.43
CA ILE A 120 -8.54 -0.65 -13.12
C ILE A 120 -9.55 0.41 -13.61
N PRO A 121 -9.46 1.68 -13.18
CA PRO A 121 -10.37 2.72 -13.63
C PRO A 121 -10.21 3.01 -15.12
N ALA A 122 -11.27 3.50 -15.77
CA ALA A 122 -11.19 3.85 -17.19
C ALA A 122 -10.24 5.04 -17.42
N GLY A 123 -9.34 4.91 -18.39
CA GLY A 123 -8.37 5.96 -18.74
C GLY A 123 -7.27 6.17 -17.69
N SER A 124 -6.91 5.12 -16.94
CA SER A 124 -5.95 5.17 -15.85
C SER A 124 -4.48 4.92 -16.25
N THR A 125 -4.15 4.90 -17.54
CA THR A 125 -2.75 4.83 -18.01
C THR A 125 -2.03 6.16 -17.75
N GLY A 126 -0.71 6.22 -17.98
CA GLY A 126 0.07 7.43 -17.74
C GLY A 126 0.07 7.86 -16.26
N ALA A 127 0.14 9.16 -16.01
CA ALA A 127 0.08 9.80 -14.68
C ALA A 127 -1.08 9.41 -13.73
N ASN A 128 -2.05 8.62 -14.19
CA ASN A 128 -3.13 8.10 -13.34
C ASN A 128 -2.78 6.78 -12.63
N LEU A 129 -1.61 6.20 -12.96
CA LEU A 129 -0.97 5.09 -12.25
C LEU A 129 -1.83 3.84 -12.06
N GLY A 130 -2.87 3.62 -12.87
CA GLY A 130 -3.82 2.52 -12.70
C GLY A 130 -4.76 2.65 -11.50
N VAL A 131 -4.71 3.75 -10.77
CA VAL A 131 -5.44 3.96 -9.50
C VAL A 131 -6.46 5.09 -9.58
N PHE A 132 -6.25 6.06 -10.47
CA PHE A 132 -7.19 7.15 -10.73
C PHE A 132 -7.83 7.02 -12.12
N ASP A 133 -9.04 7.52 -12.29
CA ASP A 133 -9.69 7.54 -13.61
C ASP A 133 -9.15 8.67 -14.50
N SER A 134 -9.70 8.82 -15.71
CA SER A 134 -9.29 9.86 -16.65
C SER A 134 -9.41 11.30 -16.13
N SER A 135 -10.19 11.55 -15.07
CA SER A 135 -10.26 12.85 -14.39
C SER A 135 -9.09 13.11 -13.44
N GLY A 136 -8.25 12.11 -13.17
CA GLY A 136 -7.18 12.17 -12.18
C GLY A 136 -7.69 12.07 -10.74
N SER A 137 -8.91 11.54 -10.55
CA SER A 137 -9.52 11.34 -9.23
C SER A 137 -10.20 9.98 -9.17
N TYR A 138 -10.28 9.40 -7.98
CA TYR A 138 -11.10 8.22 -7.73
C TYR A 138 -11.46 8.16 -6.24
N PRO A 139 -12.76 8.10 -5.89
CA PRO A 139 -13.18 8.20 -4.51
C PRO A 139 -12.65 7.03 -3.68
N SER A 140 -12.27 7.33 -2.43
CA SER A 140 -11.85 6.33 -1.45
C SER A 140 -10.66 5.47 -1.87
N VAL A 141 -9.75 6.03 -2.67
CA VAL A 141 -8.44 5.44 -2.95
C VAL A 141 -7.36 6.27 -2.28
N PHE A 142 -6.59 5.62 -1.42
CA PHE A 142 -5.34 6.13 -0.88
C PHE A 142 -4.19 5.53 -1.69
N ALA A 143 -3.20 6.33 -2.06
CA ALA A 143 -1.99 5.82 -2.68
C ALA A 143 -0.71 6.51 -2.17
N VAL A 144 0.40 5.82 -2.34
CA VAL A 144 1.74 6.39 -2.30
C VAL A 144 2.38 6.12 -3.65
N GLU A 145 2.70 7.18 -4.38
CA GLU A 145 3.28 7.11 -5.71
C GLU A 145 4.80 7.26 -5.70
N PHE A 146 5.45 6.60 -6.63
CA PHE A 146 6.87 6.70 -6.94
C PHE A 146 6.98 7.15 -8.39
N ASP A 147 7.03 8.47 -8.58
CA ASP A 147 6.88 9.11 -9.88
C ASP A 147 8.25 9.57 -10.44
N PRO A 148 8.77 8.89 -11.48
CA PRO A 148 9.97 9.31 -12.19
C PRO A 148 9.68 10.31 -13.34
N HIS A 149 8.46 10.80 -13.52
CA HIS A 149 8.03 11.66 -14.62
C HIS A 149 7.11 12.81 -14.20
N ALA A 150 7.68 14.00 -13.99
CA ALA A 150 6.88 15.18 -13.63
C ALA A 150 5.91 15.64 -14.75
N ASN A 151 4.60 15.47 -14.52
CA ASN A 151 3.51 15.91 -15.39
C ASN A 151 2.91 17.27 -14.96
N ASN A 152 3.12 18.32 -15.76
CA ASN A 152 2.42 19.60 -15.57
C ASN A 152 0.96 19.50 -16.09
N PRO A 153 -0.07 20.01 -15.37
CA PRO A 153 -0.01 20.85 -14.16
C PRO A 153 -0.22 20.12 -12.82
N TRP A 154 -0.15 18.80 -12.78
CA TRP A 154 -0.59 18.02 -11.61
C TRP A 154 0.55 17.79 -10.62
N ASP A 155 1.77 17.65 -11.13
CA ASP A 155 2.95 17.34 -10.35
C ASP A 155 3.77 18.58 -10.02
N PRO A 156 4.60 18.52 -8.96
CA PRO A 156 5.73 19.43 -8.86
C PRO A 156 6.63 19.34 -10.09
N SER A 157 7.48 20.35 -10.31
CA SER A 157 8.40 20.38 -11.46
C SER A 157 9.58 19.40 -11.35
N PHE A 158 9.47 18.37 -10.51
CA PHE A 158 10.53 17.42 -10.20
C PHE A 158 9.95 16.02 -9.98
N ARG A 159 10.78 15.00 -10.25
CA ARG A 159 10.46 13.60 -9.95
C ARG A 159 10.34 13.40 -8.45
N HIS A 160 9.33 12.68 -8.01
CA HIS A 160 8.95 12.72 -6.61
C HIS A 160 8.39 11.40 -6.09
N VAL A 161 8.24 11.37 -4.77
CA VAL A 161 7.39 10.41 -4.07
C VAL A 161 6.26 11.20 -3.46
N GLY A 162 5.02 10.78 -3.73
CA GLY A 162 3.80 11.49 -3.36
C GLY A 162 2.90 10.69 -2.43
N ILE A 163 2.12 11.39 -1.60
CA ILE A 163 1.04 10.82 -0.80
C ILE A 163 -0.30 11.31 -1.35
N ASP A 164 -1.12 10.38 -1.84
CA ASP A 164 -2.31 10.69 -2.62
C ASP A 164 -3.58 10.34 -1.87
N ILE A 165 -4.52 11.30 -1.81
CA ILE A 165 -5.81 11.15 -1.14
C ILE A 165 -6.93 11.36 -2.16
N GLY A 166 -7.29 10.30 -2.89
CA GLY A 166 -8.41 10.30 -3.85
C GLY A 166 -8.18 11.09 -5.13
N SER A 167 -6.96 11.59 -5.34
CA SER A 167 -6.53 12.32 -6.53
C SER A 167 -5.05 12.08 -6.79
N ARG A 168 -4.65 12.10 -8.07
CA ARG A 168 -3.24 12.03 -8.49
C ARG A 168 -2.41 13.24 -8.08
N THR A 169 -3.05 14.37 -7.73
CA THR A 169 -2.31 15.49 -7.18
C THR A 169 -2.01 15.21 -5.72
N SER A 170 -0.76 14.84 -5.43
CA SER A 170 -0.33 14.43 -4.10
C SER A 170 -0.53 15.55 -3.07
N SER A 171 -0.95 15.16 -1.86
CA SER A 171 -1.15 16.07 -0.73
C SER A 171 0.18 16.55 -0.13
N ASN A 172 1.24 15.74 -0.27
CA ASN A 172 2.60 16.12 0.05
C ASN A 172 3.58 15.30 -0.79
N THR A 173 4.74 15.86 -1.10
CA THR A 173 5.76 15.23 -1.95
C THR A 173 7.17 15.42 -1.40
N THR A 174 8.10 14.58 -1.85
CA THR A 174 9.53 14.76 -1.63
C THR A 174 10.28 14.54 -2.94
N GLU A 175 11.25 15.40 -3.25
CA GLU A 175 12.04 15.33 -4.48
C GLU A 175 13.04 14.17 -4.42
N VAL A 176 13.01 13.30 -5.45
CA VAL A 176 13.93 12.15 -5.55
C VAL A 176 14.88 12.24 -6.74
N GLY A 177 14.62 13.14 -7.70
CA GLY A 177 15.39 13.26 -8.93
C GLY A 177 15.48 11.92 -9.68
N GLY A 178 16.66 11.57 -10.20
CA GLY A 178 16.90 10.28 -10.86
C GLY A 178 17.14 9.09 -9.92
N ALA A 179 16.98 9.25 -8.60
CA ALA A 179 17.42 8.23 -7.64
C ALA A 179 16.58 6.95 -7.68
N ILE A 180 15.30 7.01 -8.05
CA ILE A 180 14.40 5.84 -8.04
C ILE A 180 14.40 5.01 -9.34
N THR A 181 15.31 5.30 -10.28
CA THR A 181 15.35 4.67 -11.60
C THR A 181 16.68 3.96 -11.85
N GLY A 182 16.65 2.82 -12.54
CA GLY A 182 17.84 2.06 -12.95
C GLY A 182 18.55 1.29 -11.82
N GLN A 183 17.94 1.23 -10.63
CA GLN A 183 18.46 0.48 -9.49
C GLN A 183 17.31 -0.05 -8.62
N GLN A 184 17.63 -0.95 -7.69
CA GLN A 184 16.66 -1.38 -6.69
C GLN A 184 16.42 -0.27 -5.66
N VAL A 185 15.14 -0.02 -5.40
CA VAL A 185 14.64 0.96 -4.44
C VAL A 185 13.85 0.22 -3.37
N SER A 186 14.02 0.65 -2.11
CA SER A 186 13.23 0.15 -0.99
C SER A 186 12.35 1.27 -0.45
N ALA A 187 11.04 1.03 -0.37
CA ALA A 187 10.07 1.98 0.18
C ALA A 187 9.36 1.38 1.40
N GLN A 188 9.45 2.07 2.53
CA GLN A 188 8.75 1.74 3.78
C GLN A 188 7.63 2.76 3.98
N ILE A 189 6.39 2.29 4.04
CA ILE A 189 5.20 3.12 4.23
C ILE A 189 4.54 2.68 5.54
N ASN A 190 4.26 3.63 6.43
CA ASN A 190 3.61 3.37 7.70
C ASN A 190 2.41 4.29 7.87
N TYR A 191 1.37 3.79 8.52
CA TYR A 191 0.26 4.59 9.02
C TYR A 191 0.04 4.28 10.49
N ALA A 192 0.18 5.32 11.32
CA ALA A 192 -0.11 5.27 12.74
C ALA A 192 -1.50 5.85 12.98
N GLY A 193 -2.48 5.00 13.26
CA GLY A 193 -3.86 5.37 13.42
C GLY A 193 -4.14 6.24 14.65
N ALA A 194 -3.30 6.17 15.68
CA ALA A 194 -3.42 7.04 16.85
C ALA A 194 -3.11 8.51 16.53
N THR A 195 -2.11 8.77 15.68
CA THR A 195 -1.68 10.12 15.29
C THR A 195 -2.20 10.54 13.92
N LYS A 196 -2.86 9.63 13.18
CA LYS A 196 -3.29 9.80 11.80
C LYS A 196 -2.13 10.11 10.85
N MET A 197 -0.91 9.72 11.24
CA MET A 197 0.30 10.06 10.51
C MET A 197 0.61 8.98 9.49
N ILE A 198 0.76 9.39 8.23
CA ILE A 198 1.31 8.58 7.14
C ILE A 198 2.78 8.98 7.01
N THR A 199 3.69 8.01 7.04
CA THR A 199 5.12 8.24 6.80
C THR A 199 5.63 7.34 5.69
N VAL A 200 6.42 7.90 4.79
CA VAL A 200 7.05 7.17 3.69
C VAL A 200 8.54 7.45 3.77
N ARG A 201 9.34 6.38 3.82
CA ARG A 201 10.79 6.43 3.71
C ARG A 201 11.24 5.63 2.50
N VAL A 202 11.98 6.26 1.60
CA VAL A 202 12.53 5.65 0.41
C VAL A 202 14.04 5.63 0.51
N THR A 203 14.65 4.47 0.24
CA THR A 203 16.10 4.29 0.18
C THR A 203 16.50 3.79 -1.19
N ALA A 204 17.43 4.48 -1.82
CA ALA A 204 17.93 4.17 -3.16
C ALA A 204 19.45 4.34 -3.19
N GLY A 205 20.18 3.22 -3.15
CA GLY A 205 21.63 3.22 -2.92
C GLY A 205 21.97 3.81 -1.54
N ASN A 206 22.75 4.89 -1.52
CA ASN A 206 23.14 5.61 -0.30
C ASN A 206 22.24 6.83 0.02
N LYS A 207 21.18 7.05 -0.76
CA LYS A 207 20.25 8.18 -0.56
C LYS A 207 19.00 7.73 0.18
N THR A 208 18.50 8.61 1.03
CA THR A 208 17.23 8.43 1.76
C THR A 208 16.36 9.65 1.56
N PHE A 209 15.08 9.43 1.32
CA PHE A 209 14.06 10.45 1.13
C PHE A 209 12.88 10.14 2.04
N ASP A 210 12.34 11.16 2.71
CA ASP A 210 11.20 11.02 3.60
C ASP A 210 10.10 12.00 3.19
N VAL A 211 8.84 11.55 3.27
CA VAL A 211 7.65 12.40 3.18
C VAL A 211 6.63 11.91 4.21
N SER A 212 5.83 12.84 4.75
CA SER A 212 4.77 12.50 5.70
C SER A 212 3.55 13.37 5.50
N TYR A 213 2.40 12.87 5.92
CA TYR A 213 1.15 13.61 5.83
C TYR A 213 0.18 13.15 6.93
N GLU A 214 -0.46 14.10 7.60
CA GLU A 214 -1.47 13.81 8.61
C GLU A 214 -2.85 13.74 7.96
N LYS A 215 -3.44 12.54 7.94
CA LYS A 215 -4.79 12.31 7.40
C LYS A 215 -5.47 11.16 8.12
N ASP A 216 -6.69 11.39 8.59
CA ASP A 216 -7.52 10.31 9.09
C ASP A 216 -8.05 9.44 7.94
N LEU A 217 -7.34 8.35 7.64
CA LEU A 217 -7.72 7.42 6.58
C LEU A 217 -9.05 6.71 6.88
N SER A 218 -9.49 6.59 8.14
CA SER A 218 -10.80 6.01 8.47
C SER A 218 -11.97 6.90 8.08
N SER A 219 -11.74 8.21 7.93
CA SER A 219 -12.73 9.17 7.44
C SER A 219 -12.89 9.16 5.92
N PHE A 220 -11.99 8.46 5.21
CA PHE A 220 -11.87 8.53 3.76
C PHE A 220 -12.03 7.16 3.08
N LEU A 221 -11.40 6.12 3.62
CA LEU A 221 -11.52 4.75 3.15
C LEU A 221 -12.80 4.08 3.71
N PRO A 222 -13.42 3.17 2.94
CA PRO A 222 -14.50 2.35 3.47
C PRO A 222 -13.99 1.41 4.56
N GLN A 223 -14.94 0.81 5.28
CA GLN A 223 -14.66 -0.15 6.34
C GLN A 223 -13.86 -1.37 5.88
N LYS A 224 -14.14 -1.88 4.68
CA LYS A 224 -13.50 -3.07 4.10
C LYS A 224 -12.74 -2.68 2.84
N VAL A 225 -11.45 -3.02 2.79
CA VAL A 225 -10.51 -2.58 1.76
C VAL A 225 -9.66 -3.72 1.23
N GLN A 226 -8.99 -3.49 0.11
CA GLN A 226 -7.90 -4.29 -0.42
C GLN A 226 -6.65 -3.42 -0.59
N VAL A 227 -5.49 -4.06 -0.50
CA VAL A 227 -4.19 -3.45 -0.78
C VAL A 227 -3.62 -4.00 -2.08
N GLY A 228 -2.90 -3.17 -2.81
CA GLY A 228 -2.26 -3.56 -4.05
C GLY A 228 -1.10 -2.67 -4.44
N LEU A 229 -0.40 -3.12 -5.49
CA LEU A 229 0.62 -2.37 -6.21
C LEU A 229 0.12 -2.17 -7.64
N SER A 230 0.35 -0.98 -8.19
CA SER A 230 -0.06 -0.59 -9.52
C SER A 230 1.09 0.09 -10.24
N ALA A 231 1.14 -0.04 -11.56
CA ALA A 231 2.01 0.77 -12.40
C ALA A 231 1.33 1.05 -13.73
N SER A 232 1.78 2.11 -14.40
CA SER A 232 1.31 2.49 -15.72
C SER A 232 2.45 3.03 -16.56
N THR A 233 2.16 3.14 -17.86
CA THR A 233 3.02 3.84 -18.81
C THR A 233 2.18 4.72 -19.74
N GLY A 234 2.83 5.67 -20.39
CA GLY A 234 2.26 6.69 -21.25
C GLY A 234 3.05 6.79 -22.55
N ASP A 235 3.42 8.01 -22.94
CA ASP A 235 4.21 8.27 -24.15
C ASP A 235 5.71 7.99 -23.95
N ASP A 236 6.21 8.35 -22.76
CA ASP A 236 7.45 7.83 -22.19
C ASP A 236 7.11 6.61 -21.32
N PHE A 237 8.10 5.77 -21.05
CA PHE A 237 7.83 4.51 -20.36
C PHE A 237 9.09 3.80 -19.82
N ALA A 238 8.87 3.05 -18.76
CA ALA A 238 9.80 2.11 -18.15
C ALA A 238 9.09 0.78 -17.86
N SER A 239 9.86 -0.29 -17.66
CA SER A 239 9.32 -1.48 -16.98
C SER A 239 9.30 -1.25 -15.48
N HIS A 240 8.28 -1.82 -14.82
CA HIS A 240 8.05 -1.67 -13.40
C HIS A 240 8.01 -3.05 -12.74
N ASP A 241 9.11 -3.41 -12.09
CA ASP A 241 9.35 -4.76 -11.57
C ASP A 241 9.40 -4.72 -10.03
N ILE A 242 8.55 -5.53 -9.38
CA ILE A 242 8.48 -5.68 -7.92
C ILE A 242 9.33 -6.89 -7.52
N VAL A 243 10.32 -6.66 -6.68
CA VAL A 243 11.26 -7.68 -6.17
C VAL A 243 10.69 -8.35 -4.91
N SER A 244 10.09 -7.57 -4.01
CA SER A 244 9.38 -8.11 -2.86
C SER A 244 8.35 -7.13 -2.30
N TRP A 245 7.35 -7.68 -1.62
CA TRP A 245 6.27 -6.92 -1.01
C TRP A 245 5.87 -7.52 0.33
N TYR A 246 6.14 -6.77 1.40
CA TYR A 246 5.69 -7.07 2.75
C TYR A 246 4.54 -6.14 3.14
N PHE A 247 3.54 -6.66 3.85
CA PHE A 247 2.46 -5.86 4.43
C PHE A 247 2.04 -6.43 5.78
N SER A 248 1.68 -5.55 6.70
CA SER A 248 1.05 -5.88 7.97
C SER A 248 0.05 -4.79 8.34
N ALA A 249 -1.16 -5.18 8.71
CA ALA A 249 -2.19 -4.30 9.27
C ALA A 249 -2.78 -4.94 10.53
N THR A 250 -2.88 -4.15 11.60
CA THR A 250 -3.34 -4.59 12.92
C THR A 250 -4.43 -3.65 13.42
N MET A 251 -5.63 -4.17 13.71
CA MET A 251 -6.76 -3.41 14.22
C MET A 251 -6.51 -2.91 15.66
N VAL A 252 -6.22 -1.62 15.82
CA VAL A 252 -6.04 -1.00 17.13
C VAL A 252 -7.37 -0.43 17.63
N ASN A 253 -7.86 -0.96 18.75
CA ASN A 253 -9.05 -0.42 19.39
C ASN A 253 -8.75 0.92 20.06
N ARG A 254 -9.66 1.88 19.89
CA ARG A 254 -9.70 3.14 20.66
C ARG A 254 -9.91 2.77 22.12
N LYS A 255 -9.03 3.28 22.99
CA LYS A 255 -9.18 3.17 24.44
C LYS A 255 -10.34 4.03 24.93
#